data_AF-A0A127ESL3-F1
#
_entry.id   AF-A0A127ESL3-F1
#
_cell.length_a   1.000
_cell.length_b   1.000
_cell.length_c   1.000
_cell.angle_alpha   90.00
_cell.angle_beta   90.00
_cell.angle_gamma   90.00
#
_symmetry.space_group_name_H-M   'P 1'
#
loop_
_entity.id
_entity.type
_entity.pdbx_description
1 polymer ?
#
loop_
_entity_poly.entity_id
_entity_poly.type
_entity_poly.pdbx_seq_one_letter_code
_entity_poly.pdbx_strand_id
1 'polypeptide(L)'
;MTGTALDAVDPFVFRLSIFVLAVFVGYYVVWSVTPALHTPLMSVTNAISSVIVVGALLAVGVALTTDDNGPIWARALGFVALVFASINIFGGFLVTQRMLAMYKKKK
;
A
#
# COMPACT_ATOMS: atom_id res chain seq x y z
N MET A 1 -22.75 -28.02 15.42
CA MET A 1 -21.57 -28.79 15.00
C MET A 1 -21.17 -28.37 13.58
N THR A 2 -20.51 -27.23 13.42
CA THR A 2 -19.89 -26.82 12.15
C THR A 2 -18.63 -26.02 12.48
N GLY A 3 -17.64 -26.70 13.04
CA GLY A 3 -16.26 -26.18 13.10
C GLY A 3 -15.70 -26.30 11.70
N THR A 4 -15.67 -25.20 10.97
CA THR A 4 -15.05 -25.17 9.64
C THR A 4 -13.53 -25.24 9.84
N ALA A 5 -12.80 -25.89 8.92
CA ALA A 5 -11.35 -26.08 9.01
C ALA A 5 -10.53 -24.77 9.15
N LEU A 6 -11.18 -23.61 9.02
CA LEU A 6 -10.62 -22.28 9.27
C LEU A 6 -10.42 -21.98 10.77
N ASP A 7 -11.16 -22.63 11.67
CA ASP A 7 -10.97 -22.49 13.13
C ASP A 7 -9.73 -23.24 13.65
N ALA A 8 -9.07 -24.05 12.79
CA ALA A 8 -7.91 -24.85 13.17
C ALA A 8 -6.58 -24.11 13.00
N VAL A 9 -6.54 -22.98 12.31
CA VAL A 9 -5.31 -22.21 12.06
C VAL A 9 -5.37 -20.91 12.84
N ASP A 10 -4.39 -20.71 13.72
CA ASP A 10 -4.27 -19.48 14.48
C ASP A 10 -4.21 -18.25 13.54
N PRO A 11 -5.02 -17.19 13.76
CA PRO A 11 -5.07 -16.01 12.89
C PRO A 11 -3.72 -15.32 12.69
N PHE A 12 -2.82 -15.38 13.69
CA PHE A 12 -1.46 -14.89 13.54
C PHE A 12 -0.66 -15.76 12.58
N VAL A 13 -0.71 -17.09 12.72
CA VAL A 13 -0.04 -18.03 11.80
C VAL A 13 -0.54 -17.81 10.38
N PHE A 14 -1.85 -17.65 10.18
CA PHE A 14 -2.43 -17.36 8.87
C PHE A 14 -1.90 -16.06 8.25
N ARG A 15 -1.90 -14.94 9.00
CA ARG A 15 -1.38 -13.65 8.53
C ARG A 15 0.13 -13.69 8.27
N LEU A 16 0.87 -14.41 9.11
CA LEU A 16 2.31 -14.62 8.96
C LEU A 16 2.62 -15.43 7.70
N SER A 17 1.84 -16.48 7.40
CA SER A 17 1.98 -17.24 6.15
C SER A 17 1.78 -16.36 4.93
N ILE A 18 0.74 -15.50 4.92
CA ILE A 18 0.51 -14.53 3.83
C ILE A 18 1.70 -13.58 3.69
N PHE A 19 2.21 -13.05 4.80
CA PHE A 19 3.36 -12.15 4.79
C PHE A 19 4.60 -12.80 4.18
N VAL A 20 4.95 -14.02 4.61
CA VAL A 20 6.11 -14.76 4.10
C VAL A 20 5.95 -15.05 2.60
N LEU A 21 4.78 -15.52 2.17
CA LEU A 21 4.51 -15.77 0.75
C LEU A 21 4.59 -14.48 -0.09
N ALA A 22 4.10 -13.35 0.43
CA ALA A 22 4.20 -12.06 -0.24
C ALA A 22 5.65 -11.60 -0.41
N VAL A 23 6.53 -11.87 0.55
CA VAL A 23 7.98 -11.57 0.44
C VAL A 23 8.61 -12.38 -0.70
N PHE A 24 8.31 -13.68 -0.78
CA PHE A 24 8.80 -14.51 -1.89
C PHE A 24 8.34 -13.97 -3.24
N VAL A 25 7.05 -13.66 -3.39
CA VAL A 25 6.52 -13.07 -4.63
C VAL A 25 7.21 -11.75 -4.95
N GLY A 26 7.36 -10.85 -3.97
CA GLY A 26 8.04 -9.57 -4.16
C GLY A 26 9.48 -9.71 -4.64
N TYR A 27 10.23 -10.66 -4.08
CA TYR A 27 11.60 -10.97 -4.49
C TYR A 27 11.68 -11.37 -5.97
N TYR A 28 10.87 -12.35 -6.40
CA TYR A 28 10.88 -12.82 -7.80
C TYR A 28 10.39 -11.74 -8.79
N VAL A 29 9.44 -10.90 -8.38
CA VAL A 29 8.94 -9.80 -9.21
C VAL A 29 10.03 -8.74 -9.44
N VAL A 30 10.78 -8.36 -8.41
CA VAL A 30 11.86 -7.36 -8.54
C VAL A 30 13.07 -7.93 -9.28
N TRP A 31 13.39 -9.22 -9.10
CA TRP A 31 14.55 -9.84 -9.76
C TRP A 31 14.36 -10.04 -11.28
N SER A 32 13.12 -10.09 -11.76
CA SER A 32 12.79 -10.34 -13.17
C SER A 32 12.70 -9.07 -14.03
N VAL A 33 13.15 -7.92 -13.52
CA VAL A 33 13.12 -6.64 -14.25
C VAL A 33 14.37 -6.43 -15.12
N THR A 34 14.22 -5.76 -16.25
CA THR A 34 15.35 -5.37 -17.10
C THR A 34 16.21 -4.29 -16.42
N PRO A 35 17.56 -4.32 -16.50
CA PRO A 35 18.42 -3.38 -15.78
C PRO A 35 18.14 -1.89 -16.06
N ALA A 36 17.72 -1.56 -17.28
CA ALA A 36 17.37 -0.20 -17.67
C ALA A 36 16.12 0.35 -16.94
N LEU A 37 15.32 -0.51 -16.29
CA LEU A 37 14.07 -0.14 -15.63
C LEU A 37 14.19 -0.06 -14.10
N HIS A 38 15.36 -0.27 -13.50
CA HIS A 38 15.50 -0.18 -12.03
C HIS A 38 15.13 1.21 -11.47
N THR A 39 15.49 2.30 -12.18
CA THR A 39 15.11 3.65 -11.77
C THR A 39 13.60 3.91 -11.87
N PRO A 40 12.93 3.57 -13.00
CA PRO A 40 11.47 3.56 -13.04
C PRO A 40 10.81 2.65 -11.98
N LEU A 41 11.38 1.47 -11.72
CA LEU A 41 10.87 0.53 -10.73
C LEU A 41 10.92 1.11 -9.33
N MET A 42 12.01 1.81 -8.97
CA MET A 42 12.12 2.51 -7.70
C MET A 42 11.03 3.58 -7.52
N SER A 43 10.66 4.28 -8.61
CA SER A 43 9.55 5.24 -8.59
C SER A 43 8.18 4.54 -8.42
N VAL A 44 7.97 3.40 -9.08
CA VAL A 44 6.75 2.59 -8.94
C VAL A 44 6.59 2.08 -7.50
N THR A 45 7.65 1.52 -6.91
CA THR A 45 7.58 0.99 -5.55
C THR A 45 7.33 2.09 -4.52
N ASN A 46 7.83 3.31 -4.76
CA ASN A 46 7.46 4.47 -3.96
C ASN A 46 5.95 4.77 -4.07
N ALA A 47 5.38 4.77 -5.27
CA ALA A 47 3.93 4.95 -5.45
C ALA A 47 3.11 3.84 -4.76
N ILE A 48 3.52 2.57 -4.90
CA ILE A 48 2.85 1.40 -4.29
C ILE A 48 2.90 1.44 -2.76
N SER A 49 3.97 1.99 -2.16
CA SER A 49 4.07 2.15 -0.71
C SER A 49 2.91 2.95 -0.10
N SER A 50 2.18 3.70 -0.94
CA SER A 50 0.99 4.45 -0.56
C SER A 50 -0.22 3.60 -0.15
N VAL A 51 -0.08 2.26 -0.02
CA VAL A 51 -1.08 1.39 0.63
C VAL A 51 -1.48 1.89 2.03
N ILE A 52 -0.63 2.71 2.66
CA ILE A 52 -0.93 3.45 3.89
C ILE A 52 -2.22 4.30 3.82
N VAL A 53 -2.71 4.64 2.61
CA VAL A 53 -3.98 5.34 2.42
C VAL A 53 -5.16 4.60 3.04
N VAL A 54 -5.13 3.26 3.05
CA VAL A 54 -6.16 2.43 3.70
C VAL A 54 -6.18 2.69 5.20
N GLY A 55 -5.00 2.75 5.83
CA GLY A 55 -4.87 3.09 7.25
C GLY A 55 -5.32 4.51 7.56
N ALA A 56 -4.98 5.48 6.70
CA ALA A 56 -5.41 6.87 6.86
C ALA A 56 -6.94 7.02 6.74
N LEU A 57 -7.57 6.31 5.80
CA LEU A 57 -9.02 6.27 5.66
C LEU A 57 -9.71 5.65 6.87
N LEU A 58 -9.15 4.59 7.45
CA LEU A 58 -9.67 4.02 8.70
C LEU A 58 -9.53 5.01 9.87
N ALA A 59 -8.38 5.70 9.98
CA ALA A 59 -8.15 6.67 11.04
C ALA A 59 -9.12 7.86 10.99
N VAL A 60 -9.46 8.35 9.79
CA VAL A 60 -10.45 9.43 9.60
C VAL A 60 -11.89 8.91 9.71
N GLY A 61 -12.18 7.76 9.09
CA GLY A 61 -13.53 7.21 8.92
C GLY A 61 -14.11 6.54 10.17
N VAL A 62 -13.31 5.80 10.93
CA VAL A 62 -13.77 5.14 12.18
C VAL A 62 -14.24 6.20 13.18
N ALA A 63 -13.59 7.35 13.22
CA ALA A 63 -13.97 8.44 14.11
C ALA A 63 -15.27 9.17 13.72
N LEU A 64 -15.86 8.91 12.54
CA LEU A 64 -17.15 9.48 12.12
C LEU A 64 -18.34 8.54 12.44
N THR A 65 -18.08 7.25 12.63
CA THR A 65 -19.12 6.22 12.80
C THR A 65 -19.40 5.85 14.25
N THR A 66 -18.43 6.03 15.14
CA THR A 66 -18.64 5.88 16.58
C THR A 66 -18.98 7.24 17.18
N ASP A 67 -20.12 7.31 17.88
CA ASP A 67 -20.59 8.44 18.70
C ASP A 67 -19.65 8.76 19.89
N ASP A 68 -18.44 8.22 19.85
CA ASP A 68 -17.35 8.50 20.78
C ASP A 68 -16.63 9.76 20.30
N ASN A 69 -16.49 10.71 21.21
CA ASN A 69 -15.61 11.86 21.08
C ASN A 69 -14.14 11.42 21.12
N GLY A 70 -13.74 10.61 20.14
CA GLY A 70 -12.34 10.29 19.89
C GLY A 70 -11.55 11.59 19.79
N PRO A 71 -10.33 11.66 20.33
CA PRO A 71 -9.65 12.92 20.47
C PRO A 71 -9.51 13.64 19.12
N ILE A 72 -9.84 14.93 19.07
CA ILE A 72 -9.81 15.75 17.85
C ILE A 72 -8.44 15.67 17.15
N TRP A 73 -7.36 15.50 17.92
CA TRP A 73 -6.01 15.31 17.39
C TRP A 73 -5.86 14.05 16.53
N ALA A 74 -6.54 12.95 16.85
CA ALA A 74 -6.47 11.71 16.07
C ALA A 74 -7.09 11.90 14.68
N ARG A 75 -8.22 12.63 14.61
CA ARG A 75 -8.86 13.00 13.35
C ARG A 75 -7.98 13.93 12.51
N ALA A 76 -7.38 14.93 13.16
CA ALA A 76 -6.47 15.86 12.49
C ALA A 76 -5.23 15.13 11.91
N LEU A 77 -4.62 14.24 12.69
CA LEU A 77 -3.48 13.44 12.21
C LEU A 77 -3.88 12.46 11.10
N GLY A 78 -5.05 11.82 11.21
CA GLY A 78 -5.59 10.96 10.14
C GLY A 78 -5.81 11.73 8.84
N PHE A 79 -6.34 12.96 8.92
CA PHE A 79 -6.52 13.82 7.75
C PHE A 79 -5.17 14.22 7.12
N VAL A 80 -4.19 14.61 7.93
CA VAL A 80 -2.83 14.91 7.44
C VAL A 80 -2.18 13.69 6.80
N ALA A 81 -2.34 12.50 7.41
CA ALA A 81 -1.86 11.24 6.84
C ALA A 81 -2.52 10.94 5.49
N LEU A 82 -3.82 11.22 5.34
CA LEU A 82 -4.55 11.03 4.09
C LEU A 82 -4.04 11.98 2.99
N VAL A 83 -3.74 13.24 3.35
CA VAL A 83 -3.15 14.22 2.42
C VAL A 83 -1.77 13.76 1.95
N PHE A 84 -0.89 13.34 2.88
CA PHE A 84 0.43 12.84 2.51
C PHE A 84 0.39 11.54 1.70
N ALA A 85 -0.50 10.62 2.05
CA ALA A 85 -0.72 9.42 1.26
C ALA A 85 -1.16 9.78 -0.17
N SER A 86 -2.09 10.74 -0.31
CA SER A 86 -2.56 11.20 -1.62
C SER A 86 -1.42 11.83 -2.44
N ILE A 87 -0.58 12.68 -1.85
CA ILE A 87 0.58 13.27 -2.52
C ILE A 87 1.54 12.18 -3.02
N ASN A 88 1.79 11.14 -2.21
CA ASN A 88 2.66 10.03 -2.60
C ASN A 88 2.05 9.21 -3.76
N ILE A 89 0.74 8.92 -3.73
CA ILE A 89 0.03 8.24 -4.83
C ILE A 89 0.20 9.05 -6.13
N PHE A 90 -0.29 10.29 -6.13
CA PHE A 90 -0.33 11.09 -7.36
C PHE A 90 1.08 11.44 -7.86
N GLY A 91 1.97 11.85 -6.95
CA GLY A 91 3.35 12.18 -7.29
C GLY A 91 4.13 10.96 -7.81
N GLY A 92 4.03 9.83 -7.11
CA GLY A 92 4.71 8.59 -7.47
C GLY A 92 4.27 8.05 -8.83
N PHE A 93 2.96 8.01 -9.11
CA PHE A 93 2.46 7.54 -10.41
C PHE A 93 2.75 8.52 -11.55
N LEU A 94 2.67 9.84 -11.32
CA LEU A 94 2.96 10.84 -12.34
C LEU A 94 4.44 10.84 -12.76
N VAL A 95 5.35 10.74 -11.79
CA VAL A 95 6.80 10.65 -12.07
C VAL A 95 7.12 9.34 -12.79
N THR A 96 6.55 8.23 -12.33
CA THR A 96 6.70 6.93 -13.00
C THR A 96 6.25 6.98 -14.46
N GLN A 97 5.09 7.57 -14.74
CA GLN A 97 4.58 7.69 -16.11
C GLN A 97 5.53 8.52 -17.00
N ARG A 98 6.08 9.62 -16.47
CA ARG A 98 7.09 10.42 -17.18
C ARG A 98 8.36 9.61 -17.46
N MET A 99 8.81 8.81 -16.50
CA MET A 99 9.97 7.93 -16.67
C MET A 99 9.74 6.88 -17.75
N LEU A 100 8.61 6.18 -17.72
CA LEU A 100 8.27 5.15 -18.69
C LEU A 100 7.98 5.73 -20.09
N ALA A 101 7.47 6.97 -20.17
CA ALA A 101 7.24 7.65 -21.44
C ALA A 101 8.54 7.90 -22.22
N MET A 102 9.68 8.04 -21.54
CA MET A 102 11.00 8.20 -22.20
C MET A 102 11.45 6.93 -22.95
N TYR A 103 10.90 5.76 -22.63
CA TYR A 103 11.20 4.50 -23.31
C TYR A 103 10.25 4.21 -24.47
N LYS A 104 9.20 5.03 -24.67
CA LYS A 104 8.32 4.89 -25.83
C LYS A 104 9.04 5.44 -27.07
N LYS A 105 9.22 4.61 -28.08
CA LYS A 105 9.73 5.01 -29.40
C LYS A 105 8.79 6.11 -29.94
N LYS A 106 9.33 7.28 -30.31
CA LYS A 106 8.57 8.30 -31.07
C LYS A 106 8.01 7.61 -32.32
N LYS A 107 6.68 7.65 -32.49
CA LYS A 107 6.10 7.51 -33.82
C LYS A 107 6.50 8.72 -34.64
#